data_AF-A0A1E5KW78-F1
#
_entry.id   AF-A0A1E5KW78-F1
#
_cell.length_a   1.000
_cell.length_b   1.000
_cell.length_c   1.000
_cell.angle_alpha   90.00
_cell.angle_beta   90.00
_cell.angle_gamma   90.00
#
_symmetry.space_group_name_H-M   'P 1'
#
loop_
_entity.id
_entity.type
_entity.pdbx_description
1 polymer ?
#
loop_
_entity_poly.entity_id
_entity_poly.type
_entity_poly.pdbx_seq_one_letter_code
_entity_poly.pdbx_strand_id
1 'polypeptide(L)'
;MKKKKWWLIEVAVIILSLGIGGKFYMDKREEEKKKEQIKVERMASLALKNTFENVEKIEFDENQGKNSMTGSYRFILTITNMQKETCSFDIIYVAGEKKLENYGVEDRNVQKKGSTLESVNVIYSNGEEDVL
;
A
#
# COMPACT_ATOMS: atom_id res chain seq x y z
N MET A 1 -21.67 27.08 54.01
CA MET A 1 -22.23 26.90 52.66
C MET A 1 -21.31 25.98 51.86
N LYS A 2 -21.72 24.74 51.57
CA LYS A 2 -20.89 23.77 50.85
C LYS A 2 -20.78 24.22 49.38
N LYS A 3 -19.63 24.73 48.94
CA LYS A 3 -19.39 25.07 47.53
C LYS A 3 -19.59 23.78 46.72
N LYS A 4 -20.66 23.71 45.91
CA LYS A 4 -20.95 22.53 45.07
C LYS A 4 -19.73 22.32 44.16
N LYS A 5 -19.21 21.09 44.11
CA LYS A 5 -17.98 20.73 43.36
C LYS A 5 -18.23 20.71 41.83
N TRP A 6 -18.86 21.74 41.26
CA TRP A 6 -19.18 21.85 39.83
C TRP A 6 -17.93 21.81 38.93
N TRP A 7 -16.78 22.29 39.43
CA TRP A 7 -15.49 22.21 38.74
C TRP A 7 -15.05 20.77 38.39
N LEU A 8 -15.48 19.75 39.15
CA LEU A 8 -15.15 18.35 38.84
C LEU A 8 -15.93 17.85 37.61
N ILE A 9 -17.12 18.39 37.35
CA ILE A 9 -17.94 18.03 36.19
C ILE A 9 -17.34 18.65 34.93
N GLU A 10 -16.89 19.91 34.99
CA GLU A 10 -16.16 20.55 33.87
C GLU A 10 -14.87 19.81 33.51
N VAL A 11 -14.07 19.44 34.50
CA VAL A 11 -12.84 18.67 34.27
C VAL A 11 -13.16 17.30 33.64
N ALA A 12 -14.21 16.63 34.09
CA ALA A 12 -14.64 15.35 33.52
C ALA A 12 -15.09 15.49 32.05
N VAL A 13 -15.82 16.55 31.70
CA VAL A 13 -16.26 16.81 30.31
C VAL A 13 -15.06 17.08 29.40
N ILE A 14 -14.08 17.86 29.85
CA ILE A 14 -12.86 18.14 29.08
C ILE A 14 -12.07 16.84 28.82
N ILE A 15 -11.87 16.01 29.84
CA ILE A 15 -11.15 14.73 29.70
C ILE A 15 -11.87 13.78 28.73
N LEU A 16 -13.20 13.70 28.81
CA LEU A 16 -14.01 12.88 27.88
C LEU A 16 -13.90 13.37 26.44
N SER A 17 -13.93 14.69 26.22
CA SER A 17 -13.80 15.28 24.88
C SER A 17 -12.40 15.07 24.26
N LEU A 18 -11.34 15.13 25.07
CA LEU A 18 -9.97 14.82 24.63
C LEU A 18 -9.78 13.34 24.30
N GLY A 19 -10.40 12.43 25.08
CA GLY A 19 -10.34 10.99 24.83
C GLY A 19 -11.01 10.59 23.51
N ILE A 20 -12.20 11.13 23.23
CA ILE A 20 -12.94 10.87 21.98
C ILE A 20 -12.25 11.53 20.78
N GLY A 21 -11.84 12.80 20.93
CA GLY A 21 -11.15 13.54 19.88
C GLY A 21 -9.80 12.92 19.50
N GLY A 22 -9.03 12.46 20.49
CA GLY A 22 -7.75 11.79 20.28
C GLY A 22 -7.88 10.48 19.52
N LYS A 23 -8.85 9.62 19.90
CA LYS A 23 -9.11 8.35 19.19
C LYS A 23 -9.55 8.60 17.74
N PHE A 24 -10.52 9.50 17.53
CA PHE A 24 -11.00 9.82 16.19
C PHE A 24 -9.89 10.34 15.27
N TYR A 25 -8.98 11.17 15.81
CA TYR A 25 -7.82 11.66 15.06
C TYR A 25 -6.85 10.53 14.67
N MET A 26 -6.60 9.57 15.57
CA MET A 26 -5.76 8.41 15.28
C MET A 26 -6.39 7.52 14.21
N ASP A 27 -7.67 7.20 14.34
CA ASP A 27 -8.42 6.36 13.38
C ASP A 27 -8.36 6.96 11.97
N LYS A 28 -8.61 8.28 11.85
CA LYS A 28 -8.52 8.98 10.55
C LYS A 28 -7.13 8.91 9.93
N ARG A 29 -6.08 9.06 10.75
CA ARG A 29 -4.70 9.00 10.28
C ARG A 29 -4.31 7.59 9.82
N GLU A 30 -4.81 6.56 10.49
CA GLU A 30 -4.60 5.17 10.05
C GLU A 30 -5.32 4.89 8.73
N GLU A 31 -6.54 5.38 8.57
CA GLU A 31 -7.30 5.25 7.33
C GLU A 31 -6.59 5.97 6.16
N GLU A 32 -6.08 7.18 6.38
CA GLU A 32 -5.28 7.91 5.38
C GLU A 32 -4.01 7.16 4.99
N LYS A 33 -3.31 6.54 5.95
CA LYS A 33 -2.13 5.71 5.66
C LYS A 33 -2.47 4.50 4.81
N LYS A 34 -3.55 3.79 5.13
CA LYS A 34 -4.02 2.63 4.34
C LYS A 34 -4.36 3.05 2.91
N LYS A 35 -5.07 4.17 2.74
CA LYS A 35 -5.40 4.70 1.40
C LYS A 35 -4.15 5.07 0.60
N GLU A 36 -3.19 5.73 1.23
CA GLU A 36 -1.93 6.09 0.57
C GLU A 36 -1.11 4.84 0.18
N GLN A 37 -1.09 3.82 1.05
CA GLN A 37 -0.43 2.54 0.76
C GLN A 37 -1.03 1.86 -0.48
N ILE A 38 -2.35 1.65 -0.50
CA ILE A 38 -3.06 1.05 -1.64
C ILE A 38 -2.81 1.85 -2.93
N LYS A 39 -2.85 3.19 -2.82
CA LYS A 39 -2.61 4.06 -3.97
C LYS A 39 -1.22 3.86 -4.56
N VAL A 40 -0.18 3.73 -3.73
CA VAL A 40 1.19 3.49 -4.20
C VAL A 40 1.33 2.09 -4.79
N GLU A 41 0.77 1.07 -4.16
CA GLU A 41 0.78 -0.31 -4.68
C GLU A 41 0.06 -0.38 -6.04
N ARG A 42 -1.09 0.29 -6.18
CA ARG A 42 -1.80 0.42 -7.47
C ARG A 42 -0.92 1.06 -8.56
N MET A 43 -0.20 2.13 -8.23
CA MET A 43 0.72 2.78 -9.18
C MET A 43 1.91 1.87 -9.54
N ALA A 44 2.45 1.14 -8.57
CA ALA A 44 3.51 0.15 -8.81
C ALA A 44 3.02 -0.99 -9.71
N SER A 45 1.80 -1.48 -9.52
CA SER A 45 1.17 -2.49 -10.39
C SER A 45 1.00 -2.00 -11.83
N LEU A 46 0.62 -0.74 -12.03
CA LEU A 46 0.59 -0.15 -13.36
C LEU A 46 2.00 -0.09 -13.99
N ALA A 47 3.03 0.25 -13.22
CA ALA A 47 4.42 0.22 -13.69
C ALA A 47 4.87 -1.22 -14.05
N LEU A 48 4.46 -2.22 -13.27
CA LEU A 48 4.71 -3.64 -13.55
C LEU A 48 4.01 -4.10 -14.84
N LYS A 49 2.72 -3.79 -15.00
CA LYS A 49 1.93 -4.05 -16.21
C LYS A 49 2.58 -3.46 -17.46
N ASN A 50 3.21 -2.28 -17.34
CA ASN A 50 3.93 -1.62 -18.43
C ASN A 50 5.35 -2.17 -18.67
N THR A 51 5.89 -2.96 -17.74
CA THR A 51 7.28 -3.45 -17.78
C THR A 51 7.37 -4.94 -18.15
N PHE A 52 6.35 -5.72 -17.79
CA PHE A 52 6.27 -7.16 -18.04
C PHE A 52 5.06 -7.54 -18.91
N GLU A 53 5.27 -8.48 -19.83
CA GLU A 53 4.23 -9.02 -20.72
C GLU A 53 3.48 -10.19 -20.08
N ASN A 54 2.26 -10.48 -20.54
CA ASN A 54 1.48 -11.63 -20.10
C ASN A 54 1.26 -11.70 -18.58
N VAL A 55 1.21 -10.56 -17.89
CA VAL A 55 0.91 -10.50 -16.46
C VAL A 55 -0.57 -10.81 -16.27
N GLU A 56 -0.90 -11.78 -15.43
CA GLU A 56 -2.29 -12.08 -15.08
C GLU A 56 -2.65 -11.58 -13.68
N LYS A 57 -1.75 -11.79 -12.72
CA LYS A 57 -1.96 -11.42 -11.31
C LYS A 57 -0.69 -10.84 -10.70
N ILE A 58 -0.86 -9.80 -9.88
CA ILE A 58 0.17 -9.23 -9.01
C ILE A 58 -0.31 -9.35 -7.57
N GLU A 59 0.50 -9.94 -6.70
CA GLU A 59 0.17 -10.12 -5.28
C GLU A 59 1.29 -9.54 -4.42
N PHE A 60 0.98 -8.52 -3.63
CA PHE A 60 1.96 -7.87 -2.75
C PHE A 60 2.13 -8.67 -1.46
N ASP A 61 3.27 -9.34 -1.33
CA ASP A 61 3.62 -10.14 -0.17
C ASP A 61 4.12 -9.25 0.98
N GLU A 62 4.97 -8.26 0.68
CA GLU A 62 5.51 -7.33 1.66
C GLU A 62 5.65 -5.91 1.13
N ASN A 63 5.37 -4.94 2.01
CA ASN A 63 5.64 -3.52 1.78
C ASN A 63 6.59 -3.01 2.88
N GLN A 64 7.83 -2.70 2.49
CA GLN A 64 8.88 -2.24 3.41
C GLN A 64 8.76 -0.74 3.76
N GLY A 65 7.70 -0.09 3.27
CA GLY A 65 7.42 1.32 3.48
C GLY A 65 8.23 2.26 2.60
N LYS A 66 8.00 3.56 2.83
CA LYS A 66 8.68 4.64 2.11
C LYS A 66 10.05 4.92 2.73
N ASN A 67 11.08 4.93 1.91
CA ASN A 67 12.38 5.48 2.28
C ASN A 67 12.27 7.01 2.38
N SER A 68 12.57 7.56 3.56
CA SER A 68 12.44 9.01 3.82
C SER A 68 13.44 9.88 3.06
N MET A 69 14.58 9.31 2.62
CA MET A 69 15.64 10.03 1.92
C MET A 69 15.36 10.13 0.42
N THR A 70 14.97 9.02 -0.21
CA THR A 70 14.77 8.93 -1.66
C THR A 70 13.30 9.08 -2.06
N GLY A 71 12.38 8.85 -1.12
CA GLY A 71 10.96 8.78 -1.39
C GLY A 71 10.51 7.50 -2.09
N SER A 72 11.42 6.56 -2.35
CA SER A 72 11.12 5.27 -2.98
C SER A 72 10.53 4.27 -1.99
N TYR A 73 9.80 3.31 -2.54
CA TYR A 73 9.17 2.19 -1.84
C TYR A 73 9.83 0.91 -2.31
N ARG A 74 10.01 -0.04 -1.39
CA ARG A 74 10.45 -1.39 -1.72
C ARG A 74 9.32 -2.38 -1.45
N PHE A 75 9.05 -3.23 -2.43
CA PHE A 75 8.00 -4.25 -2.35
C PHE A 75 8.57 -5.63 -2.67
N ILE A 76 8.14 -6.62 -1.91
CA ILE A 76 8.25 -8.03 -2.30
C ILE A 76 6.87 -8.46 -2.80
N LEU A 77 6.83 -9.07 -3.97
CA LEU A 77 5.56 -9.47 -4.59
C LEU A 77 5.74 -10.68 -5.48
N THR A 78 4.64 -11.36 -5.73
CA THR A 78 4.54 -12.49 -6.64
C THR A 78 3.76 -12.09 -7.88
N ILE A 79 4.30 -12.40 -9.06
CA ILE A 79 3.58 -12.26 -10.33
C ILE A 79 3.19 -13.65 -10.82
N THR A 80 1.92 -13.80 -11.22
CA THR A 80 1.43 -14.94 -12.00
C THR A 80 1.27 -14.50 -13.45
N ASN A 81 1.89 -15.24 -14.39
CA ASN A 81 1.72 -15.00 -15.81
C ASN A 81 0.46 -15.72 -16.35
N MET A 82 0.06 -15.42 -17.59
CA MET A 82 -1.10 -16.04 -18.24
C MET A 82 -0.96 -17.57 -18.45
N GLN A 83 0.25 -18.11 -18.39
CA GLN A 83 0.53 -19.55 -18.42
C GLN A 83 0.38 -20.21 -17.03
N LYS A 84 -0.04 -19.45 -16.01
CA LYS A 84 -0.19 -19.88 -14.61
C LYS A 84 1.12 -20.17 -13.90
N GLU A 85 2.24 -19.71 -14.44
CA GLU A 85 3.54 -19.78 -13.78
C GLU A 85 3.73 -18.55 -12.88
N THR A 86 4.44 -18.73 -11.78
CA THR A 86 4.63 -17.70 -10.77
C THR A 86 6.10 -17.39 -10.55
N CYS A 87 6.45 -16.14 -10.29
CA CYS A 87 7.78 -15.78 -9.86
C CYS A 87 7.79 -14.58 -8.90
N SER A 88 8.76 -14.60 -7.98
CA SER A 88 8.95 -13.58 -6.96
C SER A 88 9.77 -12.41 -7.49
N PHE A 89 9.37 -11.21 -7.09
CA PHE A 89 10.03 -9.95 -7.41
C PHE A 89 10.36 -9.18 -6.14
N ASP A 90 11.50 -8.49 -6.20
CA ASP A 90 11.88 -7.44 -5.26
C ASP A 90 12.00 -6.14 -6.06
N ILE A 91 11.07 -5.22 -5.88
CA ILE A 91 11.00 -4.00 -6.69
C ILE A 91 11.25 -2.75 -5.86
N ILE A 92 11.86 -1.76 -6.49
CA ILE A 92 11.97 -0.40 -5.99
C ILE A 92 11.14 0.51 -6.91
N TYR A 93 10.23 1.27 -6.32
CA TYR A 93 9.29 2.14 -7.03
C TYR A 93 9.24 3.53 -6.40
N VAL A 94 9.27 4.56 -7.24
CA VAL A 94 9.03 5.95 -6.83
C VAL A 94 7.61 6.34 -7.23
N ALA A 95 6.81 6.76 -6.24
CA ALA A 95 5.40 7.08 -6.45
C ALA A 95 5.21 8.14 -7.56
N GLY A 96 4.39 7.82 -8.56
CA GLY A 96 4.07 8.69 -9.70
C GLY A 96 4.91 8.41 -10.95
N GLU A 97 5.97 7.61 -10.85
CA GLU A 97 6.75 7.20 -12.01
C GLU A 97 6.02 6.14 -12.84
N LYS A 98 6.23 6.18 -14.17
CA LYS A 98 5.62 5.20 -15.10
C LYS A 98 6.38 3.87 -15.18
N LYS A 99 7.61 3.86 -14.70
CA LYS A 99 8.53 2.72 -14.74
C LYS A 99 9.03 2.42 -13.33
N LEU A 100 9.48 1.19 -13.12
CA LEU A 100 10.20 0.81 -11.91
C LEU A 100 11.55 1.52 -11.86
N GLU A 101 11.97 1.92 -10.66
CA GLU A 101 13.32 2.46 -10.44
C GLU A 101 14.35 1.33 -10.54
N ASN A 102 14.05 0.19 -9.90
CA ASN A 102 14.86 -1.02 -9.97
C ASN A 102 13.99 -2.26 -9.69
N TYR A 103 14.43 -3.44 -10.11
CA TYR A 103 13.81 -4.69 -9.73
C TYR A 103 14.79 -5.88 -9.82
N GLY A 104 14.66 -6.80 -8.87
CA GLY A 104 15.17 -8.16 -8.91
C GLY A 104 14.04 -9.13 -9.23
N VAL A 105 14.37 -10.21 -9.93
CA VAL A 105 13.46 -11.32 -10.22
C VAL A 105 14.23 -12.62 -10.07
N GLU A 106 13.63 -13.58 -9.37
CA GLU A 106 14.28 -14.85 -9.05
C GLU A 106 14.38 -15.76 -10.29
N ASP A 107 13.33 -15.83 -11.12
CA ASP A 107 13.32 -16.58 -12.38
C ASP A 107 12.93 -15.69 -13.58
N ARG A 108 13.94 -15.31 -14.37
CA ARG A 108 13.76 -14.46 -15.57
C ARG A 108 13.10 -15.19 -16.75
N ASN A 109 13.05 -16.52 -16.74
CA ASN A 109 12.47 -17.27 -17.84
C ASN A 109 10.94 -17.29 -17.74
N VAL A 110 10.40 -17.26 -16.52
CA VAL A 110 8.96 -17.23 -16.22
C VAL A 110 8.32 -15.91 -16.62
N GLN A 111 8.96 -14.78 -16.29
CA GLN A 111 8.39 -13.46 -16.55
C GLN A 111 9.29 -12.59 -17.40
N LYS A 112 8.89 -12.42 -18.66
CA LYS A 112 9.61 -11.65 -19.67
C LYS A 112 9.22 -10.17 -19.65
N LYS A 113 10.14 -9.33 -20.13
CA LYS A 113 9.88 -7.91 -20.37
C LYS A 113 8.97 -7.73 -21.57
N GLY A 114 8.06 -6.77 -21.45
CA GLY A 114 7.09 -6.35 -22.46
C GLY A 114 5.95 -5.62 -21.78
N SER A 115 4.93 -5.17 -22.49
CA SER A 115 3.76 -4.55 -21.83
C SER A 115 2.58 -5.49 -21.91
N THR A 116 1.83 -5.63 -20.82
CA THR A 116 0.56 -6.37 -20.79
C THR A 116 -0.59 -5.43 -21.14
N LEU A 117 -1.40 -5.79 -22.13
CA LEU A 117 -2.56 -4.99 -22.57
C LEU A 117 -3.84 -5.40 -21.85
N GLU A 118 -3.92 -6.67 -21.50
CA GLU A 118 -5.03 -7.33 -20.83
C GLU A 118 -5.21 -6.80 -19.39
N SER A 119 -6.37 -7.08 -18.83
CA SER A 119 -6.65 -6.74 -17.44
C SER A 119 -5.78 -7.55 -16.49
N VAL A 120 -5.23 -6.90 -15.45
CA VAL A 120 -4.39 -7.54 -14.43
C VAL A 120 -5.12 -7.54 -13.09
N ASN A 121 -5.24 -8.70 -12.45
CA ASN A 121 -5.74 -8.80 -11.09
C ASN A 121 -4.65 -8.38 -10.10
N VAL A 122 -5.00 -7.60 -9.09
CA VAL A 122 -4.07 -7.14 -8.07
C VAL A 122 -4.60 -7.49 -6.69
N ILE A 123 -3.75 -8.08 -5.86
CA ILE A 123 -3.99 -8.28 -4.43
C ILE A 123 -3.00 -7.40 -3.68
N TYR A 124 -3.52 -6.39 -2.99
CA TYR A 124 -2.72 -5.46 -2.20
C TYR A 124 -2.25 -6.09 -0.89
N SER A 125 -1.22 -5.50 -0.28
CA SER A 125 -0.65 -6.04 0.96
C SER A 125 -1.59 -6.00 2.17
N ASN A 126 -2.69 -5.24 2.08
CA ASN A 126 -3.78 -5.24 3.07
C ASN A 126 -4.89 -6.26 2.76
N GLY A 127 -4.76 -7.04 1.68
CA GLY A 127 -5.71 -8.05 1.22
C GLY A 127 -6.85 -7.52 0.35
N GLU A 128 -6.91 -6.22 0.06
CA GLU A 128 -7.88 -5.70 -0.90
C GLU A 128 -7.53 -6.12 -2.34
N GLU A 129 -8.55 -6.37 -3.14
CA GLU A 129 -8.42 -6.82 -4.53
C GLU A 129 -8.85 -5.73 -5.53
N ASP A 130 -8.21 -5.69 -6.69
CA ASP A 130 -8.49 -4.72 -7.74
C ASP A 130 -8.18 -5.31 -9.14
N VAL A 131 -8.67 -4.64 -10.19
CA VAL A 131 -8.43 -5.00 -11.59
C VAL A 131 -7.94 -3.76 -12.37
N LEU A 132 -6.81 -3.92 -13.07
CA LEU A 132 -6.10 -2.86 -13.83
C LEU A 132 -6.14 -3.02 -15.33
#